data_AF-A0A1G4Q9J4-F1
#
_entry.id   AF-A0A1G4Q9J4-F1
#
_cell.length_a   1.000
_cell.length_b   1.000
_cell.length_c   1.000
_cell.angle_alpha   90.00
_cell.angle_beta   90.00
_cell.angle_gamma   90.00
#
_symmetry.space_group_name_H-M   'P 1'
#
loop_
_entity.id
_entity.type
_entity.pdbx_description
1 polymer ?
#
loop_
_entity_poly.entity_id
_entity_poly.type
_entity_poly.pdbx_seq_one_letter_code
_entity_poly.pdbx_strand_id
1 'polypeptide(L)' 'MVDCCWVELEGDLRPHLVIRKRLKPLIFAVGEWLYAECGSPLAHNPDAPRIVMILHPRSHGRRRA' A
#
# COMPACT_ATOMS: atom_id res chain seq x y z
N MET A 1 14.59 3.09 -2.04
CA MET A 1 13.17 3.18 -2.42
C MET A 1 12.48 2.08 -1.63
N VAL A 2 11.41 2.34 -0.89
CA VAL A 2 10.81 1.31 -0.03
C VAL A 2 10.01 0.35 -0.93
N ASP A 3 10.40 -0.92 -0.97
CA ASP A 3 9.74 -1.94 -1.81
C ASP A 3 8.42 -2.45 -1.19
N CYS A 4 8.14 -2.11 0.08
CA CYS A 4 6.90 -2.42 0.79
C CYS A 4 6.53 -1.36 1.83
N CYS A 5 5.25 -1.17 2.12
CA CYS A 5 4.77 -0.30 3.21
C CYS A 5 3.58 -0.94 3.91
N TRP A 6 3.17 -0.41 5.06
CA TRP A 6 1.94 -0.85 5.71
C TRP A 6 0.79 0.07 5.30
N VAL A 7 -0.42 -0.47 5.17
CA VAL A 7 -1.64 0.32 4.90
C VAL A 7 -2.76 -0.08 5.83
N GLU A 8 -3.72 0.81 6.01
CA GLU A 8 -5.01 0.49 6.61
C GLU A 8 -6.07 0.38 5.50
N LEU A 9 -6.93 -0.63 5.61
CA LEU A 9 -8.01 -0.89 4.68
C LEU A 9 -9.34 -0.47 5.31
N GLU A 10 -10.26 0.01 4.49
CA GLU A 10 -11.62 0.33 4.92
C GLU A 10 -12.30 -0.90 5.54
N GLY A 11 -12.78 -0.77 6.78
CA GLY A 11 -13.44 -1.85 7.51
C GLY A 11 -12.50 -2.85 8.20
N ASP A 12 -11.18 -2.72 8.06
CA ASP A 12 -10.22 -3.54 8.79
C ASP A 12 -9.39 -2.70 9.77
N LEU A 13 -9.36 -3.16 11.03
CA LEU A 13 -8.61 -2.50 12.11
C LEU A 13 -7.13 -2.89 12.11
N ARG A 14 -6.73 -3.90 11.32
CA ARG A 14 -5.35 -4.36 11.25
C ARG A 14 -4.64 -3.79 10.04
N PRO A 15 -3.43 -3.22 10.20
CA PRO A 15 -2.62 -2.83 9.07
C PRO A 15 -2.20 -4.03 8.21
N HIS A 16 -2.19 -3.83 6.90
CA HIS A 16 -1.78 -4.83 5.92
C HIS A 16 -0.47 -4.45 5.24
N LEU A 17 0.36 -5.46 4.95
CA LEU A 17 1.59 -5.25 4.22
C LEU A 17 1.28 -5.10 2.73
N VAL A 18 1.81 -4.03 2.15
CA VAL A 18 1.70 -3.71 0.74
C VAL A 18 3.03 -3.93 0.06
N ILE A 19 3.00 -4.63 -1.07
CA ILE A 19 4.17 -4.81 -1.90
C ILE A 19 4.04 -3.94 -3.14
N ARG A 20 5.05 -3.12 -3.40
CA ARG A 20 5.12 -2.30 -4.62
C ARG A 20 5.56 -3.17 -5.79
N LYS A 21 4.66 -3.49 -6.72
CA LYS A 21 5.03 -4.20 -7.95
C LYS A 21 5.53 -3.21 -8.99
N ARG A 22 6.72 -3.47 -9.53
CA ARG A 22 7.38 -2.63 -10.55
C ARG A 22 6.79 -2.88 -11.96
N LEU A 23 5.47 -2.73 -12.07
CA LEU A 23 4.76 -2.72 -13.35
C LEU A 23 4.66 -1.29 -13.89
N LYS A 24 4.26 -1.14 -15.16
CA LYS A 24 3.92 0.15 -15.77
C LYS A 24 2.43 0.12 -16.17
N PRO A 25 1.54 0.87 -15.50
CA PRO A 25 1.78 1.77 -14.37
C PRO A 25 2.13 1.03 -13.06
N LEU A 26 2.67 1.76 -12.09
CA LEU A 26 2.98 1.19 -10.78
C LEU A 26 1.71 0.72 -10.08
N ILE A 27 1.76 -0.47 -9.47
CA ILE A 27 0.64 -1.00 -8.68
C ILE A 27 1.11 -1.47 -7.31
N PHE A 28 0.18 -1.42 -6.36
CA PHE A 28 0.33 -1.94 -5.01
C PHE A 28 -0.46 -3.24 -4.88
N ALA A 29 0.10 -4.22 -4.19
CA ALA A 29 -0.56 -5.50 -3.89
C ALA A 29 -0.75 -5.66 -2.39
N VAL A 30 -1.97 -6.00 -1.97
CA VAL A 30 -2.35 -6.25 -0.56
C VAL A 30 -3.08 -7.59 -0.50
N GLY A 31 -2.41 -8.63 -0.04
CA GLY A 31 -2.90 -10.00 -0.20
C GLY A 31 -3.14 -10.33 -1.68
N GLU A 32 -4.39 -10.63 -2.03
CA GLU A 32 -4.83 -10.94 -3.40
C GLU A 32 -5.27 -9.69 -4.19
N TRP A 33 -5.49 -8.56 -3.51
CA TRP A 33 -6.02 -7.34 -4.12
C TRP A 33 -4.93 -6.47 -4.73
N LEU A 34 -5.26 -5.81 -5.84
CA LEU A 34 -4.39 -4.88 -6.55
C LEU A 34 -4.96 -3.46 -6.56
N TYR A 35 -4.07 -2.50 -6.36
CA TYR A 35 -4.39 -1.09 -6.23
C TYR A 35 -3.51 -0.25 -7.14
N ALA A 36 -4.05 0.86 -7.63
CA ALA A 36 -3.26 1.90 -8.27
C ALA A 36 -2.32 2.58 -7.26
N GLU A 37 -1.31 3.30 -7.76
CA GLU A 37 -0.39 4.08 -6.92
C GLU A 37 -1.10 5.12 -6.02
N CYS A 38 -2.30 5.58 -6.41
CA CYS A 38 -3.12 6.46 -5.59
C CYS A 38 -3.89 5.75 -4.45
N GLY A 39 -3.77 4.43 -4.30
CA GLY A 39 -4.48 3.63 -3.30
C GLY A 39 -5.91 3.22 -3.69
N SER A 40 -6.36 3.57 -4.90
CA SER A 40 -7.66 3.13 -5.41
C SER A 40 -7.63 1.66 -5.87
N PRO A 41 -8.65 0.86 -5.55
CA PRO A 41 -8.80 -0.48 -6.12
C PRO A 41 -8.82 -0.45 -7.65
N LEU A 42 -8.22 -1.46 -8.28
CA LEU A 42 -8.33 -1.65 -9.73
C LEU A 42 -9.69 -2.27 -10.11
N ALA A 43 -10.17 -2.00 -11.32
CA ALA A 43 -11.51 -2.40 -11.77
C ALA A 43 -11.77 -3.92 -11.77
N HIS A 44 -10.73 -4.75 -11.77
CA HIS A 44 -10.86 -6.21 -11.67
C HIS A 44 -11.09 -6.71 -10.22
N ASN A 45 -11.09 -5.81 -9.24
CA ASN A 45 -11.28 -6.10 -7.81
C ASN A 45 -12.60 -5.49 -7.31
N PRO A 46 -13.77 -6.05 -7.67
CA PRO A 46 -15.07 -5.48 -7.28
C PRO A 46 -15.26 -5.45 -5.75
N ASP A 47 -14.66 -6.39 -5.02
CA ASP A 47 -14.80 -6.54 -3.57
C ASP A 47 -13.60 -5.99 -2.78
N ALA A 48 -12.61 -5.36 -3.45
CA ALA A 48 -11.44 -4.87 -2.76
C ALA A 48 -11.79 -3.66 -1.86
N PRO A 49 -11.45 -3.72 -0.56
CA PRO A 49 -11.63 -2.58 0.34
C PRO A 49 -10.69 -1.45 -0.07
N ARG A 50 -11.08 -0.20 0.15
CA ARG A 50 -10.25 0.96 -0.18
C ARG A 50 -9.08 1.08 0.79
N ILE A 51 -7.91 1.48 0.29
CA ILE A 51 -6.80 1.91 1.16
C ILE A 51 -7.17 3.28 1.74
N VAL A 52 -7.29 3.37 3.05
CA VAL A 52 -7.65 4.62 3.74
C VAL A 52 -6.43 5.37 4.25
N MET A 53 -5.33 4.67 4.55
CA MET A 53 -4.08 5.28 4.99
C MET A 53 -2.87 4.46 4.56
N ILE A 54 -1.81 5.15 4.11
CA ILE A 54 -0.50 4.54 3.87
C ILE A 54 0.44 4.89 5.03
N LEU A 55 0.78 3.89 5.83
CA LEU A 55 1.75 3.97 6.90
C LEU A 55 3.15 3.86 6.30
N HIS A 56 3.70 5.00 5.88
CA HIS A 56 5.11 5.05 5.51
C HIS A 56 5.95 4.71 6.74
N PRO A 57 6.86 3.72 6.67
CA PRO A 57 7.86 3.57 7.72
C PRO A 57 8.64 4.88 7.75
N ARG A 58 8.54 5.64 8.85
CA ARG A 58 9.40 6.80 9.04
C ARG A 58 10.82 6.28 8.91
N SER A 59 11.57 6.78 7.95
CA SER A 59 13.00 6.48 7.82
C SER A 59 13.67 6.83 9.15
N HIS A 60 13.88 5.84 10.00
CA HIS A 60 14.62 6.04 11.24
C HIS A 60 16.08 6.25 10.84
N GLY A 61 16.51 7.52 10.77
CA GLY A 61 17.94 7.88 10.80
C GLY A 61 18.48 8.60 9.58
N ARG A 62 18.59 9.93 9.70
CA ARG A 62 19.89 10.59 9.84
C ARG A 62 19.70 11.89 10.64
N ARG A 63 19.66 11.79 11.97
CA ARG A 63 20.20 12.89 12.77
C ARG A 63 21.69 12.89 12.48
N ARG A 64 22.15 13.84 11.67
CA ARG A 64 23.57 14.23 11.64
C ARG A 64 23.88 14.70 13.06
N ALA A 65 24.67 13.91 13.78
CA ALA A 65 25.59 14.45 14.77
C ALA A 65 26.75 15.13 14.03
#